data_AF-F2KSP4-F1
#
_entry.id   AF-F2KSP4-F1
#
_cell.length_a   1.000
_cell.length_b   1.000
_cell.length_c   1.000
_cell.angle_alpha   90.00
_cell.angle_beta   90.00
_cell.angle_gamma   90.00
#
_symmetry.space_group_name_H-M   'P 1'
#
loop_
_entity.id
_entity.type
_entity.pdbx_description
1 polymer ?
#
loop_
_entity_poly.entity_id
_entity_poly.type
_entity_poly.pdbx_seq_one_letter_code
_entity_poly.pdbx_strand_id
1 'polypeptide(L)'
;MMRLFNISRLELKKSRKKYSRGLVAVIVILSIFAGLSAYFSAGEGVKSDSKLYVVASPYRIEERHFVWYPMSAGKAIPLVRSGEVDVALGQLFLIVGKSDKALAAADELKALIERLFEEELYRRYGSDAFPVFVSVEYVKRDVTYQIGFKGEEKSRREETSSAPGQAPTLPPTPAPAPEELPKPFEETEGLGRVIGGEEKYVTPKNFSPPNLLGKLVYAFLFILPSYFAVQVFSSSLIEDRTAKRLDVLLATPTSPLTVLMGKLLPYLATAVLSVLAASLILGKSPVALAYVLPVILFFAALQAFFAINARSYKEMTFFVISTSLLVTAYIFIPAVFAGTIPVSKVSPITLMLADFEGEEIGLRDYVFATLQFYAMAAVLMVLAAKSMSPEIAHSSKSIPEKVVLALTGLMKREWHAAIASIAAIPFVFMVEFLLLSVLFVLPMEYSIPLFVGVVAVVEEAFKGSVLLAAIRKGLSPYPSALACGLGFFAGEKLIVLLNVATQYNALLLAQFFVLPLILHVSTMLLFALFRSHPPLAFTLAATLHFFYNLAVVMTLA
;
A
#
# COMPACT_ATOMS: atom_id res chain seq x y z
N MET A 1 4.75 -33.09 2.02
CA MET A 1 3.35 -32.62 2.10
C MET A 1 2.53 -33.28 3.21
N MET A 2 2.50 -34.61 3.35
CA MET A 2 1.61 -35.31 4.32
C MET A 2 1.75 -34.82 5.78
N ARG A 3 2.98 -34.51 6.23
CA ARG A 3 3.22 -33.96 7.58
C ARG A 3 2.64 -32.55 7.77
N LEU A 4 2.68 -31.72 6.75
CA LEU A 4 2.15 -30.34 6.77
C LEU A 4 0.63 -30.34 6.96
N PHE A 5 -0.07 -31.17 6.18
CA PHE A 5 -1.53 -31.32 6.28
C PHE A 5 -1.96 -31.92 7.63
N ASN A 6 -1.17 -32.83 8.21
CA ASN A 6 -1.46 -33.35 9.55
C ASN A 6 -1.39 -32.26 10.62
N ILE A 7 -0.37 -31.39 10.56
CA ILE A 7 -0.25 -30.24 11.47
C ILE A 7 -1.41 -29.27 11.27
N SER A 8 -1.77 -28.96 10.02
CA SER A 8 -2.93 -28.11 9.71
C SER A 8 -4.24 -28.69 10.27
N ARG A 9 -4.46 -30.00 10.13
CA ARG A 9 -5.62 -30.70 10.72
C ARG A 9 -5.63 -30.63 12.24
N LEU A 10 -4.47 -30.77 12.88
CA LEU A 10 -4.35 -30.63 14.34
C LEU A 10 -4.68 -29.20 14.79
N GLU A 11 -4.22 -28.20 14.06
CA GLU A 11 -4.51 -26.79 14.35
C GLU A 11 -6.02 -26.50 14.24
N LEU A 12 -6.67 -27.00 13.19
CA LEU A 12 -8.12 -26.87 13.04
C LEU A 12 -8.88 -27.54 14.19
N LYS A 13 -8.44 -28.73 14.63
CA LYS A 13 -9.03 -29.42 15.79
C LYS A 13 -8.83 -28.62 17.09
N LYS A 14 -7.66 -28.01 17.30
CA LYS A 14 -7.37 -27.14 18.45
C LYS A 14 -8.31 -25.94 18.45
N SER A 15 -8.40 -25.21 17.33
CA SER A 15 -9.27 -24.05 17.19
C SER A 15 -10.73 -24.37 17.46
N ARG A 16 -11.24 -25.50 16.95
CA ARG A 16 -12.62 -25.96 17.21
C ARG A 16 -12.93 -26.24 18.68
N LYS A 17 -11.92 -26.66 19.47
CA LYS A 17 -12.09 -26.90 20.91
C LYS A 17 -11.93 -25.63 21.75
N LYS A 18 -11.17 -24.65 21.26
CA LYS A 18 -10.83 -23.42 21.97
C LYS A 18 -11.95 -22.38 21.92
N TYR A 19 -12.57 -22.19 20.76
CA TYR A 19 -13.61 -21.18 20.58
C TYR A 19 -14.99 -21.80 20.80
N SER A 20 -15.77 -21.24 21.73
CA SER A 20 -17.17 -21.67 21.92
C SER A 20 -17.98 -21.37 20.66
N ARG A 21 -18.99 -22.20 20.36
CA ARG A 21 -19.87 -21.98 19.19
C ARG A 21 -20.52 -20.59 19.22
N GLY A 22 -20.84 -20.08 20.42
CA GLY A 22 -21.37 -18.73 20.62
C GLY A 22 -20.37 -17.63 20.25
N LEU A 23 -19.11 -17.73 20.68
CA LEU A 23 -18.08 -16.75 20.34
C LEU A 23 -17.79 -16.73 18.82
N VAL A 24 -17.73 -17.91 18.18
CA VAL A 24 -17.56 -18.00 16.73
C VAL A 24 -18.75 -17.37 16.02
N ALA A 25 -19.98 -17.64 16.46
CA ALA A 25 -21.18 -17.04 15.89
C ALA A 25 -21.17 -15.51 16.02
N VAL A 26 -20.78 -14.97 17.19
CA VAL A 26 -20.65 -13.51 17.39
C VAL A 26 -19.62 -12.90 16.46
N ILE A 27 -18.44 -13.52 16.31
CA ILE A 27 -17.39 -13.02 15.40
C ILE A 27 -17.88 -13.04 13.94
N VAL A 28 -18.57 -14.11 13.54
CA VAL A 28 -19.15 -14.22 12.19
C VAL A 28 -20.22 -13.16 11.98
N ILE A 29 -21.13 -12.95 12.93
CA ILE A 29 -22.16 -11.90 12.87
C ILE A 29 -21.52 -10.52 12.79
N LEU A 30 -20.50 -10.23 13.61
CA LEU A 30 -19.79 -8.95 13.58
C LEU A 30 -19.04 -8.75 12.25
N SER A 31 -18.45 -9.81 11.69
CA SER A 31 -17.75 -9.74 10.39
C SER A 31 -18.73 -9.52 9.24
N ILE A 32 -19.89 -10.20 9.28
CA ILE A 32 -20.99 -10.01 8.35
C ILE A 32 -21.51 -8.58 8.48
N PHE A 33 -21.79 -8.10 9.69
CA PHE A 33 -22.27 -6.75 9.94
C PHE A 33 -21.25 -5.70 9.50
N ALA A 34 -19.96 -5.89 9.76
CA ALA A 34 -18.90 -5.01 9.28
C ALA A 34 -18.80 -5.02 7.75
N GLY A 35 -18.91 -6.19 7.12
CA GLY A 35 -18.91 -6.34 5.66
C GLY A 35 -20.12 -5.70 5.01
N LEU A 36 -21.32 -5.91 5.57
CA LEU A 36 -22.56 -5.25 5.13
C LEU A 36 -22.50 -3.75 5.37
N SER A 37 -22.01 -3.30 6.52
CA SER A 37 -21.84 -1.87 6.82
C SER A 37 -20.85 -1.23 5.86
N ALA A 38 -19.72 -1.88 5.56
CA ALA A 38 -18.78 -1.43 4.54
C ALA A 38 -19.39 -1.42 3.14
N TYR A 39 -20.17 -2.44 2.78
CA TYR A 39 -20.89 -2.53 1.52
C TYR A 39 -21.92 -1.41 1.37
N PHE A 40 -22.76 -1.19 2.37
CA PHE A 40 -23.75 -0.10 2.38
C PHE A 40 -23.08 1.27 2.47
N SER A 41 -21.97 1.42 3.18
CA SER A 41 -21.22 2.69 3.25
C SER A 41 -20.48 2.99 1.95
N ALA A 42 -19.93 1.98 1.27
CA ALA A 42 -19.30 2.14 -0.04
C ALA A 42 -20.35 2.32 -1.15
N GLY A 43 -21.51 1.71 -0.97
CA GLY A 43 -22.68 1.88 -1.78
C GLY A 43 -23.30 3.23 -1.58
N GLU A 44 -24.17 3.35 -0.59
CA GLU A 44 -25.02 4.50 -0.36
C GLU A 44 -24.30 5.72 0.26
N GLY A 45 -22.98 5.62 0.50
CA GLY A 45 -22.24 6.58 1.31
C GLY A 45 -22.50 6.39 2.81
N VAL A 46 -21.64 6.94 3.67
CA VAL A 46 -21.99 7.09 5.08
C VAL A 46 -23.03 8.21 5.15
N LYS A 47 -24.32 7.85 5.32
CA LYS A 47 -25.47 8.77 5.42
C LYS A 47 -25.48 9.60 6.73
N SER A 48 -24.33 10.05 7.20
CA SER A 48 -24.22 10.95 8.36
C SER A 48 -24.82 12.33 8.07
N ASP A 49 -24.97 12.68 6.80
CA ASP A 49 -25.60 13.92 6.31
C ASP A 49 -27.11 13.78 6.06
N SER A 50 -27.72 12.63 6.36
CA SER A 50 -29.14 12.41 6.13
C SER A 50 -30.03 13.09 7.18
N LYS A 51 -31.15 13.66 6.74
CA LYS A 51 -32.18 14.29 7.58
C LYS A 51 -31.64 15.36 8.54
N LEU A 52 -30.55 16.03 8.14
CA LEU A 52 -29.95 17.11 8.93
C LEU A 52 -30.85 18.34 8.98
N TYR A 53 -31.56 18.63 7.89
CA TYR A 53 -32.31 19.87 7.72
C TYR A 53 -33.82 19.61 7.72
N VAL A 54 -34.60 20.51 8.28
CA VAL A 54 -36.06 20.46 8.26
C VAL A 54 -36.58 21.49 7.27
N VAL A 55 -37.30 21.01 6.25
CA VAL A 55 -37.89 21.87 5.21
C VAL A 55 -39.41 21.84 5.26
N ALA A 56 -40.01 23.02 5.37
CA ALA A 56 -41.45 23.20 5.23
C ALA A 56 -41.77 23.59 3.79
N SER A 57 -42.54 22.77 3.08
CA SER A 57 -42.90 23.05 1.69
C SER A 57 -44.28 22.48 1.35
N PRO A 58 -45.10 23.20 0.56
CA PRO A 58 -46.31 22.64 -0.01
C PRO A 58 -46.00 21.59 -1.10
N TYR A 59 -44.77 21.60 -1.63
CA TYR A 59 -44.26 20.61 -2.59
C TYR A 59 -43.54 19.50 -1.84
N ARG A 60 -43.71 18.26 -2.32
CA ARG A 60 -43.00 17.11 -1.78
C ARG A 60 -41.52 17.21 -2.12
N ILE A 61 -40.68 17.17 -1.09
CA ILE A 61 -39.22 17.17 -1.20
C ILE A 61 -38.73 15.81 -0.74
N GLU A 62 -38.29 14.97 -1.68
CA GLU A 62 -37.75 13.63 -1.41
C GLU A 62 -36.24 13.62 -1.57
N GLU A 63 -35.55 14.43 -0.75
CA GLU A 63 -34.08 14.51 -0.76
C GLU A 63 -33.51 14.03 0.56
N ARG A 64 -32.40 13.29 0.51
CA ARG A 64 -31.81 12.61 1.66
C ARG A 64 -31.46 13.53 2.84
N HIS A 65 -31.09 14.79 2.58
CA HIS A 65 -30.67 15.75 3.61
C HIS A 65 -31.84 16.37 4.37
N PHE A 66 -33.06 16.26 3.83
CA PHE A 66 -34.22 16.98 4.32
C PHE A 66 -35.26 16.08 5.00
N VAL A 67 -35.82 16.59 6.10
CA VAL A 67 -37.09 16.13 6.66
C VAL A 67 -38.18 17.04 6.14
N TRP A 68 -39.05 16.49 5.29
CA TRP A 68 -40.13 17.25 4.66
C TRP A 68 -41.36 17.39 5.56
N TYR A 69 -41.78 18.63 5.76
CA TYR A 69 -43.02 18.98 6.43
C TYR A 69 -44.03 19.56 5.41
N PRO A 70 -45.16 18.88 5.15
CA PRO A 70 -46.16 19.32 4.17
C PRO A 70 -46.96 20.51 4.71
N MET A 71 -46.41 21.71 4.60
CA MET A 71 -47.07 22.93 5.05
C MET A 71 -46.71 24.13 4.18
N SER A 72 -47.59 25.12 4.12
CA SER A 72 -47.32 26.36 3.39
C SER A 72 -46.34 27.24 4.16
N ALA A 73 -45.48 27.95 3.43
CA ALA A 73 -44.46 28.83 4.02
C ALA A 73 -45.04 29.87 5.00
N GLY A 74 -46.24 30.39 4.74
CA GLY A 74 -46.92 31.32 5.64
C GLY A 74 -47.26 30.72 7.01
N LYS A 75 -47.60 29.42 7.07
CA LYS A 75 -47.84 28.71 8.34
C LYS A 75 -46.55 28.27 9.02
N ALA A 76 -45.44 28.19 8.28
CA ALA A 76 -44.14 27.80 8.79
C ALA A 76 -43.35 28.96 9.45
N ILE A 77 -43.74 30.23 9.22
CA ILE A 77 -43.08 31.42 9.82
C ILE A 77 -42.78 31.28 11.33
N PRO A 78 -43.75 30.92 12.20
CA PRO A 78 -43.47 30.78 13.63
C PRO A 78 -42.49 29.64 13.93
N LEU A 79 -42.52 28.55 13.16
CA LEU A 79 -41.65 27.38 13.33
C LEU A 79 -40.22 27.66 12.86
N VAL A 80 -40.06 28.48 11.82
CA VAL A 80 -38.74 28.96 11.38
C VAL A 80 -38.13 29.90 12.41
N ARG A 81 -38.97 30.70 13.10
CA ARG A 81 -38.53 31.58 14.19
C ARG A 81 -38.20 30.83 15.47
N SER A 82 -38.91 29.74 15.78
CA SER A 82 -38.61 28.88 16.94
C SER A 82 -37.42 27.95 16.70
N GLY A 83 -36.97 27.81 15.44
CA GLY A 83 -35.85 26.94 15.06
C GLY A 83 -36.25 25.47 14.86
N GLU A 84 -37.54 25.17 14.84
CA GLU A 84 -38.07 23.83 14.54
C GLU A 84 -38.04 23.49 13.04
N VAL A 85 -38.12 24.53 12.19
CA VAL A 85 -37.97 24.42 10.74
C VAL A 85 -36.76 25.25 10.33
N ASP A 86 -35.85 24.67 9.56
CA ASP A 86 -34.65 25.36 9.11
C ASP A 86 -34.98 26.29 7.93
N VAL A 87 -35.78 25.81 6.96
CA VAL A 87 -36.17 26.56 5.76
C VAL A 87 -37.63 26.31 5.39
N ALA A 88 -38.34 27.35 4.97
CA ALA A 88 -39.68 27.23 4.40
C ALA A 88 -39.74 27.73 2.95
N LEU A 89 -40.20 26.88 2.05
CA LEU A 89 -40.35 27.15 0.62
C LEU A 89 -41.76 27.61 0.30
N GLY A 90 -41.89 28.86 -0.15
CA GLY A 90 -43.11 29.42 -0.74
C GLY A 90 -43.05 29.38 -2.26
N GLN A 91 -44.15 29.77 -2.92
CA GLN A 91 -44.20 29.81 -4.40
C GLN A 91 -43.19 30.78 -5.04
N LEU A 92 -42.89 31.90 -4.36
CA LEU A 92 -42.05 32.98 -4.90
C LEU A 92 -40.99 33.47 -3.90
N PHE A 93 -40.91 32.84 -2.73
CA PHE A 93 -40.04 33.30 -1.66
C PHE A 93 -39.57 32.13 -0.81
N LEU A 94 -38.39 32.31 -0.20
CA LEU A 94 -37.80 31.40 0.75
C LEU A 94 -37.72 32.09 2.10
N ILE A 95 -38.11 31.43 3.17
CA ILE A 95 -37.91 31.91 4.54
C ILE A 95 -36.85 31.03 5.18
N VAL A 96 -35.77 31.65 5.63
CA VAL A 96 -34.63 30.98 6.23
C VAL A 96 -34.51 31.37 7.70
N GLY A 97 -34.24 30.40 8.57
CA GLY A 97 -33.89 30.65 9.96
C GLY A 97 -32.59 31.45 10.10
N LYS A 98 -32.30 31.95 11.31
CA LYS A 98 -31.11 32.78 11.56
C LYS A 98 -29.84 31.99 11.92
N SER A 99 -29.94 30.67 12.08
CA SER A 99 -28.81 29.84 12.47
C SER A 99 -27.93 29.49 11.28
N ASP A 100 -26.65 29.19 11.53
CA ASP A 100 -25.74 28.68 10.49
C ASP A 100 -26.28 27.38 9.85
N LYS A 101 -26.96 26.55 10.64
CA LYS A 101 -27.67 25.35 10.17
C LYS A 101 -28.77 25.69 9.16
N ALA A 102 -29.56 26.73 9.41
CA ALA A 102 -30.64 27.15 8.52
C ALA A 102 -30.12 27.77 7.23
N LEU A 103 -29.00 28.51 7.29
CA LEU A 103 -28.32 29.01 6.10
C LEU A 103 -27.78 27.86 5.24
N ALA A 104 -27.10 26.89 5.86
CA ALA A 104 -26.64 25.69 5.15
C ALA A 104 -27.81 24.90 4.52
N ALA A 105 -28.93 24.78 5.23
CA ALA A 105 -30.16 24.17 4.71
C ALA A 105 -30.72 24.93 3.48
N ALA A 106 -30.61 26.25 3.45
CA ALA A 106 -31.07 27.06 2.32
C ALA A 106 -30.17 26.87 1.09
N ASP A 107 -28.85 26.79 1.29
CA ASP A 107 -27.89 26.51 0.23
C ASP A 107 -28.10 25.10 -0.35
N GLU A 108 -28.30 24.09 0.51
CA GLU A 108 -28.58 22.72 0.06
C GLU A 108 -29.91 22.63 -0.69
N LEU A 109 -30.96 23.34 -0.23
CA LEU A 109 -32.25 23.36 -0.91
C LEU A 109 -32.16 24.06 -2.26
N LYS A 110 -31.37 25.13 -2.35
CA LYS A 110 -31.08 25.81 -3.62
C LYS A 110 -30.37 24.85 -4.59
N ALA A 111 -29.34 24.15 -4.12
CA ALA A 111 -28.62 23.16 -4.93
C ALA A 111 -29.54 22.05 -5.44
N LEU A 112 -30.45 21.56 -4.59
CA LEU A 112 -31.48 20.60 -4.97
C LEU A 112 -32.40 21.14 -6.08
N ILE A 113 -32.93 22.35 -5.92
CA ILE A 113 -33.84 22.97 -6.91
C ILE A 113 -33.11 23.14 -8.25
N GLU A 114 -31.86 23.58 -8.23
CA GLU A 114 -31.03 23.70 -9.43
C GLU A 114 -30.82 22.34 -10.10
N ARG A 115 -30.51 21.29 -9.32
CA ARG A 115 -30.32 19.92 -9.83
C ARG A 115 -31.59 19.38 -10.48
N LEU A 116 -32.74 19.50 -9.82
CA LEU A 116 -34.04 19.07 -10.36
C LEU A 116 -34.42 19.86 -11.63
N PHE A 117 -34.07 21.15 -11.70
CA PHE A 117 -34.28 21.95 -12.89
C PHE A 117 -33.38 21.52 -14.05
N GLU A 118 -32.11 21.22 -13.78
CA GLU A 118 -31.15 20.68 -14.75
C GLU A 118 -31.63 19.31 -15.30
N GLU A 119 -32.12 18.43 -14.43
CA GLU A 119 -32.72 17.13 -14.81
C GLU A 119 -33.96 17.30 -15.70
N GLU A 120 -34.87 18.20 -15.36
CA GLU A 120 -36.08 18.46 -16.15
C GLU A 120 -35.75 19.09 -17.51
N LEU A 121 -34.78 20.00 -17.57
CA LEU A 121 -34.27 20.56 -18.83
C LEU A 121 -33.72 19.45 -19.72
N TYR A 122 -32.89 18.57 -19.16
CA TYR A 122 -32.36 17.43 -19.90
C TYR A 122 -33.46 16.48 -20.37
N ARG A 123 -34.45 16.17 -19.53
CA ARG A 123 -35.58 15.30 -19.92
C ARG A 123 -36.36 15.87 -21.10
N ARG A 124 -36.45 17.20 -21.23
CA ARG A 124 -37.17 17.86 -22.32
C ARG A 124 -36.36 18.02 -23.60
N TYR A 125 -35.07 18.33 -23.49
CA TYR A 125 -34.25 18.77 -24.62
C TYR A 125 -33.05 17.85 -24.91
N GLY A 126 -32.83 16.80 -24.11
CA GLY A 126 -31.71 15.86 -24.27
C GLY A 126 -30.36 16.58 -24.24
N SER A 127 -29.47 16.22 -25.16
CA SER A 127 -28.17 16.87 -25.34
C SER A 127 -28.26 18.37 -25.69
N ASP A 128 -29.39 18.87 -26.17
CA ASP A 128 -29.54 20.29 -26.51
C ASP A 128 -29.85 21.15 -25.27
N ALA A 129 -30.11 20.50 -24.11
CA ALA A 129 -30.40 21.19 -22.85
C ALA A 129 -29.20 21.99 -22.31
N PHE A 130 -27.98 21.53 -22.60
CA PHE A 130 -26.76 22.16 -22.11
C PHE A 130 -25.78 22.41 -23.28
N PRO A 131 -25.12 23.58 -23.30
CA PRO A 131 -24.22 23.94 -24.40
C PRO A 131 -22.91 23.14 -24.39
N VAL A 132 -22.53 22.57 -23.24
CA VAL A 132 -21.26 21.87 -23.05
C VAL A 132 -21.46 20.67 -22.12
N PHE A 133 -21.01 19.52 -22.59
CA PHE A 133 -20.80 18.33 -21.76
C PHE A 133 -19.30 18.04 -21.69
N VAL A 134 -18.84 17.61 -20.52
CA VAL A 134 -17.47 17.19 -20.30
C VAL A 134 -17.43 15.69 -20.05
N SER A 135 -16.44 15.05 -20.66
CA SER A 135 -16.05 13.66 -20.41
C SER A 135 -14.59 13.66 -19.96
N VAL A 136 -14.21 12.67 -19.16
CA VAL A 136 -12.81 12.51 -18.76
C VAL A 136 -12.21 11.38 -19.54
N GLU A 137 -11.17 11.70 -20.31
CA GLU A 137 -10.29 10.71 -20.90
C GLU A 137 -8.95 10.75 -20.16
N TYR A 138 -8.62 9.67 -19.46
CA TYR A 138 -7.35 9.54 -18.76
C TYR A 138 -6.25 9.13 -19.76
N VAL A 139 -5.51 10.11 -20.25
CA VAL A 139 -4.38 9.86 -21.15
C VAL A 139 -3.13 9.53 -20.34
N LYS A 140 -2.46 8.41 -20.66
CA LYS A 140 -1.15 8.07 -20.10
C LYS A 140 -0.13 9.12 -20.52
N ARG A 141 0.48 9.80 -19.55
CA ARG A 141 1.65 10.65 -19.79
C ARG A 141 2.91 9.81 -19.68
N ASP A 142 3.64 9.69 -20.78
CA ASP A 142 5.02 9.20 -20.76
C ASP A 142 5.91 10.23 -20.06
N VAL A 143 5.97 10.15 -18.74
CA VAL A 143 6.93 10.93 -17.96
C VAL A 143 8.29 10.28 -18.20
N THR A 144 9.01 10.77 -19.21
CA THR A 144 10.43 10.46 -19.38
C THR A 144 11.15 11.12 -18.21
N TYR A 145 11.56 10.32 -17.23
CA TYR A 145 12.43 10.79 -16.16
C TYR A 145 13.79 11.17 -16.78
N GLN A 146 13.94 12.42 -17.19
CA GLN A 146 15.26 13.04 -17.17
C GLN A 146 15.63 13.19 -15.70
N ILE A 147 16.34 12.20 -15.17
CA ILE A 147 17.20 12.42 -14.02
C ILE A 147 18.08 13.60 -14.46
N GLY A 148 17.94 14.74 -13.78
CA GLY A 148 18.44 16.03 -14.23
C GLY A 148 19.94 16.03 -14.44
N PHE A 149 20.38 15.64 -15.63
CA PHE A 149 21.69 15.96 -16.16
C PHE A 149 21.49 17.20 -17.01
N LYS A 150 21.67 18.37 -16.39
CA LYS A 150 21.85 19.61 -17.14
C LYS A 150 23.28 19.61 -17.71
N GLY A 151 23.55 18.67 -18.61
CA GLY A 151 24.66 18.81 -19.53
C GLY A 151 24.32 19.96 -20.46
N GLU A 152 25.10 21.03 -20.44
CA GLU A 152 25.06 22.04 -21.49
C GLU A 152 25.35 21.37 -22.84
N GLU A 153 24.30 20.93 -23.53
CA GLU A 153 24.39 20.75 -24.97
C GLU A 153 24.43 22.14 -25.58
N LYS A 154 25.67 22.58 -25.89
CA LYS A 154 25.90 23.59 -26.91
C LYS A 154 25.07 23.21 -28.13
N SER A 155 24.03 23.99 -28.37
CA SER A 155 23.28 24.02 -29.62
C SER A 155 24.25 24.19 -30.79
N ARG A 156 24.64 23.07 -31.39
CA ARG A 156 25.19 23.04 -32.74
C ARG A 156 23.99 22.87 -33.66
N ARG A 157 23.44 24.00 -34.11
CA ARG A 157 22.58 23.99 -35.30
C ARG A 157 23.41 23.47 -36.46
N GLU A 158 23.27 22.20 -36.78
CA GLU A 158 23.52 21.71 -38.12
C GLU A 158 22.27 22.00 -38.94
N GLU A 159 22.37 23.02 -39.80
CA GLU A 159 21.43 23.26 -40.87
C GLU A 159 21.56 22.13 -41.89
N THR A 160 20.85 21.03 -41.69
CA THR A 160 20.54 20.11 -42.78
C THR A 160 19.24 20.56 -43.44
N SER A 161 19.42 21.24 -44.56
CA SER A 161 18.41 21.46 -45.58
C SER A 161 17.73 20.13 -45.96
N SER A 162 16.43 20.03 -45.71
CA SER A 162 15.57 18.99 -46.29
C SER A 162 14.31 19.63 -46.88
N ALA A 163 14.14 19.40 -48.18
CA ALA A 163 13.04 19.83 -49.05
C ALA A 163 11.64 19.43 -48.51
N PRO A 164 10.55 20.09 -48.96
CA PRO A 164 9.21 19.85 -48.44
C PRO A 164 8.71 18.46 -48.84
N GLY A 165 8.67 17.54 -47.88
CA GLY A 165 8.25 16.16 -48.07
C GLY A 165 7.40 15.65 -46.91
N GLN A 166 6.11 15.48 -47.19
CA GLN A 166 5.10 14.66 -46.51
C GLN A 166 4.93 14.82 -44.98
N ALA A 167 3.79 15.42 -44.62
CA ALA A 167 3.23 15.32 -43.27
C ALA A 167 3.11 13.84 -42.85
N PRO A 168 3.41 13.50 -41.58
CA PRO A 168 3.21 12.16 -41.08
C PRO A 168 1.72 11.81 -41.21
N THR A 169 1.42 10.78 -42.00
CA THR A 169 0.10 10.17 -42.07
C THR A 169 -0.22 9.59 -40.70
N LEU A 170 -1.05 10.30 -39.95
CA LEU A 170 -1.76 9.77 -38.79
C LEU A 170 -2.46 8.48 -39.22
N PRO A 171 -2.44 7.40 -38.42
CA PRO A 171 -3.32 6.27 -38.64
C PRO A 171 -4.76 6.78 -38.71
N PRO A 172 -5.62 6.22 -39.59
CA PRO A 172 -7.01 6.65 -39.65
C PRO A 172 -7.64 6.48 -38.28
N THR A 173 -8.13 7.58 -37.73
CA THR A 173 -9.04 7.59 -36.58
C THR A 173 -10.13 6.56 -36.88
N PRO A 174 -10.33 5.53 -36.04
CA PRO A 174 -11.46 4.64 -36.19
C PRO A 174 -12.72 5.50 -36.26
N ALA A 175 -13.55 5.28 -37.28
CA ALA A 175 -14.82 5.98 -37.40
C ALA A 175 -15.57 5.86 -36.06
N PRO A 176 -16.11 6.96 -35.50
CA PRO A 176 -16.90 6.87 -34.29
C PRO A 176 -18.03 5.86 -34.55
N ALA A 177 -18.07 4.82 -33.73
CA ALA A 177 -19.23 3.94 -33.66
C ALA A 177 -20.47 4.83 -33.44
N PRO A 178 -21.64 4.46 -34.01
CA PRO A 178 -22.84 5.30 -33.94
C PRO A 178 -23.05 5.77 -32.50
N GLU A 179 -23.09 7.09 -32.31
CA GLU A 179 -23.37 7.73 -31.02
C GLU A 179 -24.73 7.23 -30.53
N GLU A 180 -24.70 6.25 -29.61
CA GLU A 180 -25.84 6.04 -28.72
C GLU A 180 -25.99 7.33 -27.92
N LEU A 181 -27.12 8.01 -28.14
CA LEU A 181 -27.54 9.18 -27.38
C LEU A 181 -27.35 8.91 -25.88
N PRO A 182 -26.65 9.80 -25.15
CA PRO A 182 -26.34 9.58 -23.74
C PRO A 182 -27.63 9.43 -22.93
N LYS A 183 -27.64 8.47 -22.00
CA LYS A 183 -28.60 8.41 -20.88
C LYS A 183 -27.86 8.90 -19.63
N PRO A 184 -27.95 10.18 -19.23
CA PRO A 184 -27.07 10.74 -18.20
C PRO A 184 -27.74 10.91 -16.84
N PHE A 185 -28.92 10.33 -16.61
CA PHE A 185 -29.59 10.38 -15.33
C PHE A 185 -30.25 9.04 -15.01
N GLU A 186 -29.48 7.96 -15.02
CA GLU A 186 -29.79 6.91 -14.06
C GLU A 186 -29.23 7.42 -12.73
N GLU A 187 -30.09 7.53 -11.71
CA GLU A 187 -29.64 7.58 -10.33
C GLU A 187 -28.78 6.34 -10.08
N THR A 188 -27.47 6.45 -10.31
CA THR A 188 -26.52 5.69 -9.52
C THR A 188 -26.42 6.35 -8.15
N GLU A 189 -27.57 6.38 -7.45
CA GLU A 189 -27.61 6.56 -6.00
C GLU A 189 -26.89 5.37 -5.38
N GLY A 190 -25.66 5.65 -4.99
CA GLY A 190 -24.82 4.72 -4.29
C GLY A 190 -24.22 3.62 -5.18
N LEU A 191 -23.01 3.21 -4.82
CA LEU A 191 -22.11 2.35 -5.58
C LEU A 191 -21.53 3.05 -6.83
N GLY A 192 -22.30 3.51 -7.82
CA GLY A 192 -21.76 3.98 -9.12
C GLY A 192 -20.74 5.14 -9.04
N ARG A 193 -21.03 6.18 -8.26
CA ARG A 193 -20.16 7.37 -8.11
C ARG A 193 -18.88 7.11 -7.29
N VAL A 194 -18.87 6.03 -6.50
CA VAL A 194 -17.71 5.57 -5.68
C VAL A 194 -16.94 4.44 -6.39
N ILE A 195 -17.60 3.67 -7.27
CA ILE A 195 -17.06 2.50 -7.99
C ILE A 195 -16.29 2.84 -9.26
N GLY A 196 -16.27 4.11 -9.68
CA GLY A 196 -15.80 4.44 -11.02
C GLY A 196 -16.80 3.99 -12.07
N GLY A 197 -18.10 4.22 -11.83
CA GLY A 197 -19.03 4.36 -12.93
C GLY A 197 -18.54 5.53 -13.78
N GLU A 198 -18.08 5.25 -14.99
CA GLU A 198 -17.81 6.28 -15.97
C GLU A 198 -19.14 6.98 -16.28
N GLU A 199 -19.40 8.10 -15.62
CA GLU A 199 -20.33 9.09 -16.15
C GLU A 199 -19.68 9.62 -17.43
N LYS A 200 -20.09 9.02 -18.56
CA LYS A 200 -19.48 9.27 -19.87
C LYS A 200 -19.57 10.74 -20.27
N TYR A 201 -20.61 11.45 -19.79
CA TYR A 201 -20.81 12.88 -20.01
C TYR A 201 -21.53 13.53 -18.82
N VAL A 202 -20.91 14.55 -18.22
CA VAL A 202 -21.49 15.39 -17.16
C VAL A 202 -21.45 16.87 -17.53
N THR A 203 -22.30 17.67 -16.90
CA THR A 203 -22.17 19.13 -16.99
C THR A 203 -20.94 19.58 -16.17
N PRO A 204 -20.26 20.68 -16.55
CA PRO A 204 -19.08 21.16 -15.81
C PRO A 204 -19.31 21.38 -14.31
N LYS A 205 -20.54 21.71 -13.90
CA LYS A 205 -20.94 21.92 -12.52
C LYS A 205 -21.05 20.61 -11.71
N ASN A 206 -21.44 19.52 -12.37
CA ASN A 206 -21.64 18.21 -11.74
C ASN A 206 -20.40 17.31 -11.86
N PHE A 207 -19.36 17.78 -12.54
CA PHE A 207 -18.07 17.11 -12.64
C PHE A 207 -17.38 17.00 -11.27
N SER A 208 -17.20 15.76 -10.78
CA SER A 208 -16.38 15.49 -9.59
C SER A 208 -15.13 14.68 -9.96
N PRO A 209 -13.92 15.12 -9.55
CA PRO A 209 -12.70 14.34 -9.77
C PRO A 209 -12.76 13.00 -9.03
N PRO A 210 -11.92 12.01 -9.41
CA PRO A 210 -11.94 10.68 -8.81
C PRO A 210 -11.76 10.74 -7.29
N ASN A 211 -12.65 10.04 -6.58
CA ASN A 211 -12.71 10.06 -5.12
C ASN A 211 -11.57 9.23 -4.50
N LEU A 212 -10.56 9.91 -3.95
CA LEU A 212 -9.43 9.30 -3.24
C LEU A 212 -9.87 8.47 -2.02
N LEU A 213 -10.90 8.92 -1.31
CA LEU A 213 -11.41 8.22 -0.12
C LEU A 213 -12.08 6.88 -0.52
N GLY A 214 -12.77 6.85 -1.66
CA GLY A 214 -13.36 5.63 -2.21
C GLY A 214 -12.31 4.55 -2.47
N LYS A 215 -11.22 4.91 -3.16
CA LYS A 215 -10.07 4.02 -3.44
C LYS A 215 -9.48 3.41 -2.17
N LEU A 216 -9.36 4.21 -1.10
CA LEU A 216 -8.89 3.73 0.20
C LEU A 216 -9.84 2.69 0.81
N VAL A 217 -11.14 2.94 0.80
CA VAL A 217 -12.14 2.02 1.37
C VAL A 217 -12.11 0.67 0.65
N TYR A 218 -11.97 0.66 -0.70
CA TYR A 218 -11.78 -0.60 -1.45
C TYR A 218 -10.55 -1.36 -0.96
N ALA A 219 -9.39 -0.71 -0.93
CA ALA A 219 -8.16 -1.33 -0.48
C ALA A 219 -8.27 -1.88 0.96
N PHE A 220 -8.94 -1.16 1.86
CA PHE A 220 -9.18 -1.62 3.23
C PHE A 220 -10.08 -2.86 3.30
N LEU A 221 -11.13 -2.92 2.48
CA LEU A 221 -12.06 -4.07 2.47
C LEU A 221 -11.37 -5.37 2.05
N PHE A 222 -10.38 -5.29 1.16
CA PHE A 222 -9.57 -6.46 0.75
C PHE A 222 -8.52 -6.86 1.79
N ILE A 223 -7.87 -5.88 2.46
CA ILE A 223 -6.75 -6.16 3.37
C ILE A 223 -7.21 -6.49 4.78
N LEU A 224 -8.14 -5.73 5.36
CA LEU A 224 -8.46 -5.78 6.78
C LEU A 224 -8.96 -7.16 7.25
N PRO A 225 -9.90 -7.84 6.56
CA PRO A 225 -10.37 -9.17 6.98
C PRO A 225 -9.23 -10.21 6.95
N SER A 226 -8.40 -10.14 5.91
CA SER A 226 -7.26 -11.04 5.72
C SER A 226 -6.19 -10.85 6.80
N TYR A 227 -5.95 -9.60 7.19
CA TYR A 227 -5.04 -9.23 8.27
C TYR A 227 -5.50 -9.81 9.62
N PHE A 228 -6.79 -9.71 9.95
CA PHE A 228 -7.34 -10.29 11.17
C PHE A 228 -7.22 -11.83 11.19
N ALA A 229 -7.45 -12.50 10.05
CA ALA A 229 -7.26 -13.95 9.94
C ALA A 229 -5.81 -14.35 10.29
N VAL A 230 -4.83 -13.59 9.80
CA VAL A 230 -3.41 -13.76 10.12
C VAL A 230 -3.09 -13.40 11.58
N GLN A 231 -3.78 -12.43 12.17
CA GLN A 231 -3.63 -12.06 13.58
C GLN A 231 -4.07 -13.16 14.56
N VAL A 232 -5.07 -13.96 14.19
CA VAL A 232 -5.44 -15.15 14.97
C VAL A 232 -4.32 -16.19 14.94
N PHE A 233 -3.65 -16.35 13.80
CA PHE A 233 -2.49 -17.25 13.67
C PHE A 233 -1.36 -16.86 14.61
N SER A 234 -0.95 -15.59 14.64
CA SER A 234 0.16 -15.13 15.49
C SER A 234 -0.14 -15.31 16.97
N SER A 235 -1.40 -15.05 17.38
CA SER A 235 -1.90 -15.31 18.73
C SER A 235 -1.85 -16.81 19.09
N SER A 236 -2.22 -17.71 18.18
CA SER A 236 -2.10 -19.16 18.39
C SER A 236 -0.63 -19.61 18.50
N LEU A 237 0.25 -18.99 17.71
CA LEU A 237 1.66 -19.34 17.67
C LEU A 237 2.40 -18.96 18.96
N ILE A 238 2.18 -17.75 19.48
CA ILE A 238 2.78 -17.34 20.77
C ILE A 238 2.22 -18.16 21.95
N GLU A 239 0.96 -18.59 21.88
CA GLU A 239 0.38 -19.51 22.87
C GLU A 239 1.11 -20.85 22.89
N ASP A 240 1.34 -21.45 21.73
CA ASP A 240 2.01 -22.75 21.68
C ASP A 240 3.50 -22.65 22.04
N ARG A 241 4.13 -21.52 21.76
CA ARG A 241 5.48 -21.23 22.25
C ARG A 241 5.49 -21.09 23.77
N THR A 242 4.63 -20.25 24.34
CA THR A 242 4.58 -20.00 25.79
C THR A 242 4.16 -21.24 26.58
N ALA A 243 3.28 -22.08 26.02
CA ALA A 243 2.87 -23.35 26.59
C ALA A 243 3.86 -24.51 26.31
N LYS A 244 5.04 -24.25 25.70
CA LYS A 244 6.05 -25.25 25.29
C LYS A 244 5.55 -26.38 24.39
N ARG A 245 4.36 -26.24 23.80
CA ARG A 245 3.81 -27.19 22.82
C ARG A 245 4.64 -27.19 21.54
N LEU A 246 5.24 -26.05 21.19
CA LEU A 246 6.12 -25.93 20.05
C LEU A 246 7.37 -26.81 20.20
N ASP A 247 7.96 -26.86 21.39
CA ASP A 247 9.16 -27.66 21.67
C ASP A 247 8.86 -29.16 21.48
N VAL A 248 7.69 -29.61 21.91
CA VAL A 248 7.22 -31.00 21.71
C VAL A 248 7.05 -31.33 20.22
N LEU A 249 6.49 -30.41 19.43
CA LEU A 249 6.36 -30.59 17.99
C LEU A 249 7.72 -30.66 17.29
N LEU A 250 8.69 -29.85 17.74
CA LEU A 250 10.03 -29.80 17.20
C LEU A 250 10.92 -30.99 17.60
N ALA A 251 10.53 -31.73 18.65
CA ALA A 251 11.15 -33.01 18.99
C ALA A 251 10.77 -34.14 18.00
N THR A 252 9.71 -33.96 17.22
CA THR A 252 9.36 -34.90 16.14
C THR A 252 10.25 -34.65 14.91
N PRO A 253 10.40 -35.60 13.96
CA PRO A 253 11.27 -35.42 12.78
C PRO A 253 10.66 -34.46 11.74
N THR A 254 10.03 -33.36 12.16
CA THR A 254 9.49 -32.30 11.30
C THR A 254 10.37 -31.07 11.34
N SER A 255 10.71 -30.53 10.17
CA SER A 255 11.44 -29.26 10.08
C SER A 255 10.62 -28.10 10.69
N PRO A 256 11.25 -27.11 11.34
CA PRO A 256 10.55 -25.93 11.88
C PRO A 256 9.69 -25.19 10.85
N LEU A 257 10.20 -25.03 9.61
CA LEU A 257 9.44 -24.38 8.54
C LEU A 257 8.16 -25.14 8.18
N THR A 258 8.20 -26.48 8.15
CA THR A 258 7.00 -27.31 7.93
C THR A 258 5.98 -27.14 9.06
N VAL A 259 6.43 -27.01 10.31
CA VAL A 259 5.54 -26.74 11.46
C VAL A 259 4.87 -25.38 11.30
N LEU A 260 5.65 -24.35 11.00
CA LEU A 260 5.16 -22.99 10.83
C LEU A 260 4.16 -22.89 9.66
N MET A 261 4.48 -23.49 8.51
CA MET A 261 3.60 -23.51 7.34
C MET A 261 2.35 -24.35 7.55
N GLY A 262 2.46 -25.50 8.23
CA GLY A 262 1.30 -26.32 8.59
C GLY A 262 0.32 -25.59 9.50
N LYS A 263 0.85 -24.82 10.46
CA LYS A 263 0.03 -23.97 11.34
C LYS A 263 -0.53 -22.75 10.61
N LEU A 264 0.20 -22.13 9.70
CA LEU A 264 -0.27 -20.96 8.94
C LEU A 264 -1.39 -21.32 7.97
N LEU A 265 -1.30 -22.49 7.32
CA LEU A 265 -2.19 -22.89 6.23
C LEU A 265 -3.70 -22.67 6.48
N PRO A 266 -4.32 -23.09 7.62
CA PRO A 266 -5.75 -22.87 7.83
C PRO A 266 -6.11 -21.38 7.95
N TYR A 267 -5.23 -20.55 8.50
CA TYR A 267 -5.46 -19.10 8.62
C TYR A 267 -5.25 -18.38 7.29
N LEU A 268 -4.24 -18.81 6.51
CA LEU A 268 -4.03 -18.35 5.15
C LEU A 268 -5.23 -18.70 4.26
N ALA A 269 -5.80 -19.89 4.40
CA ALA A 269 -7.02 -20.27 3.68
C ALA A 269 -8.18 -19.33 4.02
N THR A 270 -8.39 -19.02 5.30
CA THR A 270 -9.40 -18.03 5.73
C THR A 270 -9.12 -16.64 5.14
N ALA A 271 -7.86 -16.20 5.13
CA ALA A 271 -7.45 -14.92 4.56
C ALA A 271 -7.75 -14.85 3.05
N VAL A 272 -7.40 -15.90 2.30
CA VAL A 272 -7.70 -16.02 0.87
C VAL A 272 -9.20 -16.03 0.62
N LEU A 273 -9.96 -16.81 1.40
CA LEU A 273 -11.42 -16.84 1.28
C LEU A 273 -12.05 -15.47 1.56
N SER A 274 -11.50 -14.70 2.49
CA SER A 274 -12.00 -13.34 2.78
C SER A 274 -11.77 -12.37 1.61
N VAL A 275 -10.64 -12.50 0.90
CA VAL A 275 -10.36 -11.72 -0.32
C VAL A 275 -11.30 -12.12 -1.45
N LEU A 276 -11.50 -13.43 -1.66
CA LEU A 276 -12.43 -13.93 -2.68
C LEU A 276 -13.87 -13.51 -2.38
N ALA A 277 -14.27 -13.53 -1.10
CA ALA A 277 -15.58 -13.05 -0.67
C ALA A 277 -15.74 -11.55 -0.92
N ALA A 278 -14.73 -10.72 -0.58
CA ALA A 278 -14.75 -9.30 -0.88
C ALA A 278 -14.87 -9.04 -2.39
N SER A 279 -14.09 -9.75 -3.20
CA SER A 279 -14.16 -9.69 -4.67
C SER A 279 -15.57 -10.02 -5.19
N LEU A 280 -16.18 -11.08 -4.67
CA LEU A 280 -17.51 -11.52 -5.08
C LEU A 280 -18.61 -10.54 -4.65
N ILE A 281 -18.54 -10.01 -3.43
CA ILE A 281 -19.50 -9.01 -2.90
C ILE A 281 -19.44 -7.72 -3.74
N LEU A 282 -18.25 -7.33 -4.19
CA LEU A 282 -18.03 -6.12 -4.99
C LEU A 282 -18.24 -6.32 -6.49
N GLY A 283 -18.57 -7.54 -6.96
CA GLY A 283 -18.68 -7.86 -8.38
C GLY A 283 -17.37 -7.71 -9.16
N LYS A 284 -16.22 -7.82 -8.49
CA LYS A 284 -14.89 -7.68 -9.10
C LYS A 284 -14.25 -9.04 -9.41
N SER A 285 -13.26 -9.03 -10.29
CA SER A 285 -12.56 -10.23 -10.74
C SER A 285 -11.77 -10.91 -9.61
N PRO A 286 -11.79 -12.26 -9.51
CA PRO A 286 -10.99 -12.99 -8.51
C PRO A 286 -9.48 -12.80 -8.69
N VAL A 287 -9.04 -12.22 -9.82
CA VAL A 287 -7.66 -11.78 -10.06
C VAL A 287 -7.16 -10.80 -8.99
N ALA A 288 -8.07 -10.10 -8.28
CA ALA A 288 -7.76 -9.30 -7.10
C ALA A 288 -6.87 -10.05 -6.08
N LEU A 289 -7.05 -11.37 -5.96
CA LEU A 289 -6.24 -12.22 -5.09
C LEU A 289 -4.74 -12.18 -5.45
N ALA A 290 -4.39 -12.10 -6.74
CA ALA A 290 -2.99 -12.08 -7.17
C ALA A 290 -2.24 -10.84 -6.66
N TYR A 291 -2.93 -9.71 -6.52
CA TYR A 291 -2.36 -8.46 -5.99
C TYR A 291 -2.31 -8.46 -4.45
N VAL A 292 -3.32 -9.04 -3.79
CA VAL A 292 -3.46 -9.01 -2.33
C VAL A 292 -2.65 -10.12 -1.63
N LEU A 293 -2.50 -11.29 -2.27
CA LEU A 293 -1.76 -12.43 -1.74
C LEU A 293 -0.32 -12.12 -1.27
N PRO A 294 0.54 -11.40 -2.03
CA PRO A 294 1.89 -11.07 -1.55
C PRO A 294 1.86 -10.28 -0.24
N VAL A 295 0.91 -9.36 -0.10
CA VAL A 295 0.70 -8.58 1.12
C VAL A 295 0.27 -9.45 2.29
N ILE A 296 -0.68 -10.38 2.07
CA ILE A 296 -1.12 -11.34 3.11
C ILE A 296 0.04 -12.20 3.58
N LEU A 297 0.83 -12.74 2.66
CA LEU A 297 1.98 -13.58 2.99
C LEU A 297 3.05 -12.80 3.76
N PHE A 298 3.29 -11.55 3.39
CA PHE A 298 4.21 -10.68 4.10
C PHE A 298 3.73 -10.39 5.53
N PHE A 299 2.47 -10.01 5.73
CA PHE A 299 1.91 -9.86 7.07
C PHE A 299 1.98 -11.16 7.87
N ALA A 300 1.68 -12.31 7.27
CA ALA A 300 1.79 -13.60 7.94
C ALA A 300 3.21 -13.92 8.38
N ALA A 301 4.19 -13.67 7.54
CA ALA A 301 5.60 -13.87 7.86
C ALA A 301 6.08 -12.91 8.95
N LEU A 302 5.68 -11.63 8.87
CA LEU A 302 6.02 -10.60 9.85
C LEU A 302 5.46 -10.95 11.23
N GLN A 303 4.19 -11.34 11.29
CA GLN A 303 3.57 -11.73 12.54
C GLN A 303 4.11 -13.07 13.07
N ALA A 304 4.42 -14.04 12.21
CA ALA A 304 5.13 -15.26 12.60
C ALA A 304 6.47 -14.94 13.26
N PHE A 305 7.24 -14.06 12.62
CA PHE A 305 8.54 -13.62 13.11
C PHE A 305 8.44 -13.00 14.50
N PHE A 306 7.51 -12.07 14.73
CA PHE A 306 7.32 -11.46 16.04
C PHE A 306 6.77 -12.43 17.09
N ALA A 307 5.84 -13.31 16.72
CA ALA A 307 5.29 -14.30 17.65
C ALA A 307 6.35 -15.28 18.17
N ILE A 308 7.35 -15.62 17.36
CA ILE A 308 8.47 -16.46 17.78
C ILE A 308 9.51 -15.66 18.58
N ASN A 309 9.81 -14.41 18.20
CA ASN A 309 10.95 -13.68 18.76
C ASN A 309 10.61 -12.77 19.98
N ALA A 310 9.38 -12.26 20.11
CA ALA A 310 9.01 -11.34 21.19
C ALA A 310 9.04 -12.02 22.58
N ARG A 311 9.46 -11.36 23.66
CA ARG A 311 9.58 -12.00 24.99
C ARG A 311 8.22 -12.22 25.66
N SER A 312 7.20 -11.46 25.28
CA SER A 312 5.85 -11.54 25.85
C SER A 312 4.76 -11.24 24.82
N TYR A 313 3.49 -11.52 25.18
CA TYR A 313 2.32 -11.14 24.40
C TYR A 313 2.24 -9.63 24.18
N LYS A 314 2.51 -8.83 25.22
CA LYS A 314 2.48 -7.35 25.13
C LYS A 314 3.53 -6.84 24.13
N GLU A 315 4.74 -7.39 24.21
CA GLU A 315 5.82 -7.03 23.28
C GLU A 315 5.49 -7.45 21.83
N MET A 316 4.97 -8.66 21.63
CA MET A 316 4.53 -9.12 20.31
C MET A 316 3.50 -8.17 19.72
N THR A 317 2.43 -7.87 20.47
CA THR A 317 1.35 -6.99 20.02
C THR A 317 1.87 -5.59 19.73
N PHE A 318 2.75 -5.04 20.57
CA PHE A 318 3.37 -3.73 20.32
C PHE A 318 4.11 -3.71 18.97
N PHE A 319 4.99 -4.68 18.72
CA PHE A 319 5.75 -4.73 17.47
C PHE A 319 4.86 -5.02 16.26
N VAL A 320 3.92 -5.95 16.36
CA VAL A 320 2.98 -6.26 15.28
C VAL A 320 2.16 -5.02 14.91
N ILE A 321 1.57 -4.31 15.88
CA ILE A 321 0.79 -3.10 15.60
C ILE A 321 1.67 -2.01 14.99
N SER A 322 2.82 -1.72 15.62
CA SER A 322 3.69 -0.61 15.19
C SER A 322 4.26 -0.85 13.79
N THR A 323 4.74 -2.05 13.50
CA THR A 323 5.27 -2.38 12.16
C THR A 323 4.18 -2.52 11.13
N SER A 324 2.99 -3.05 11.49
CA SER A 324 1.87 -3.14 10.55
C SER A 324 1.35 -1.77 10.16
N LEU A 325 1.40 -0.78 11.05
CA LEU A 325 1.08 0.62 10.70
C LEU A 325 2.02 1.15 9.62
N LEU A 326 3.33 0.96 9.77
CA LEU A 326 4.33 1.39 8.78
C LEU A 326 4.14 0.66 7.43
N VAL A 327 3.92 -0.65 7.47
CA VAL A 327 3.65 -1.45 6.26
C VAL A 327 2.35 -1.03 5.58
N THR A 328 1.31 -0.73 6.36
CA THR A 328 0.05 -0.21 5.82
C THR A 328 0.26 1.14 5.14
N ALA A 329 1.02 2.05 5.76
CA ALA A 329 1.39 3.31 5.13
C ALA A 329 2.12 3.09 3.80
N TYR A 330 3.10 2.17 3.76
CA TYR A 330 3.82 1.81 2.54
C TYR A 330 2.91 1.28 1.42
N ILE A 331 1.92 0.46 1.76
CA ILE A 331 1.02 -0.16 0.78
C ILE A 331 -0.03 0.85 0.27
N PHE A 332 -0.55 1.70 1.16
CA PHE A 332 -1.70 2.57 0.86
C PHE A 332 -1.31 3.96 0.36
N ILE A 333 -0.22 4.57 0.83
CA ILE A 333 0.18 5.92 0.38
C ILE A 333 0.39 5.96 -1.14
N PRO A 334 1.13 5.03 -1.77
CA PRO A 334 1.24 4.99 -3.23
C PRO A 334 -0.12 4.78 -3.92
N ALA A 335 -1.01 4.00 -3.30
CA ALA A 335 -2.33 3.66 -3.85
C ALA A 335 -3.27 4.87 -3.91
N VAL A 336 -3.14 5.83 -2.98
CA VAL A 336 -3.86 7.12 -3.04
C VAL A 336 -3.48 7.88 -4.31
N PHE A 337 -2.23 7.78 -4.76
CA PHE A 337 -1.73 8.46 -5.95
C PHE A 337 -1.79 7.59 -7.22
N ALA A 338 -2.55 6.49 -7.20
CA ALA A 338 -2.75 5.62 -8.37
C ALA A 338 -3.23 6.43 -9.59
N GLY A 339 -2.56 6.25 -10.72
CA GLY A 339 -2.86 6.96 -11.98
C GLY A 339 -2.32 8.40 -12.06
N THR A 340 -1.77 8.96 -10.97
CA THR A 340 -1.25 10.35 -10.97
C THR A 340 0.28 10.42 -10.99
N ILE A 341 0.96 9.49 -10.31
CA ILE A 341 2.42 9.49 -10.17
C ILE A 341 2.96 8.12 -10.62
N PRO A 342 3.88 8.03 -11.61
CA PRO A 342 4.43 6.75 -12.07
C PRO A 342 5.07 5.90 -10.96
N VAL A 343 5.65 6.55 -9.93
CA VAL A 343 6.23 5.90 -8.74
C VAL A 343 5.17 5.13 -7.91
N SER A 344 3.88 5.39 -8.10
CA SER A 344 2.80 4.71 -7.37
C SER A 344 2.74 3.19 -7.61
N LYS A 345 3.27 2.72 -8.76
CA LYS A 345 3.28 1.30 -9.17
C LYS A 345 4.17 0.38 -8.33
N VAL A 346 4.83 0.91 -7.31
CA VAL A 346 5.60 0.13 -6.33
C VAL A 346 4.70 -0.73 -5.42
N SER A 347 3.45 -0.31 -5.18
CA SER A 347 2.51 -1.05 -4.32
C SER A 347 1.61 -2.01 -5.12
N PRO A 348 1.48 -3.29 -4.72
CA PRO A 348 0.53 -4.22 -5.31
C PRO A 348 -0.92 -3.74 -5.26
N ILE A 349 -1.27 -2.95 -4.23
CA ILE A 349 -2.62 -2.43 -4.06
C ILE A 349 -2.90 -1.29 -5.05
N THR A 350 -1.89 -0.49 -5.42
CA THR A 350 -2.03 0.45 -6.54
C THR A 350 -2.41 -0.29 -7.82
N LEU A 351 -1.75 -1.42 -8.11
CA LEU A 351 -2.04 -2.21 -9.32
C LEU A 351 -3.43 -2.84 -9.26
N MET A 352 -3.88 -3.31 -8.09
CA MET A 352 -5.24 -3.83 -7.92
C MET A 352 -6.29 -2.76 -8.20
N LEU A 353 -6.08 -1.54 -7.71
CA LEU A 353 -7.02 -0.45 -7.94
C LEU A 353 -7.01 -0.01 -9.41
N ALA A 354 -5.84 0.06 -10.04
CA ALA A 354 -5.71 0.36 -11.46
C ALA A 354 -6.40 -0.71 -12.34
N ASP A 355 -6.28 -2.00 -12.00
CA ASP A 355 -7.00 -3.10 -12.65
C ASP A 355 -8.54 -2.95 -12.50
N PHE A 356 -9.00 -2.51 -11.33
CA PHE A 356 -10.44 -2.24 -11.11
C PHE A 356 -10.98 -1.04 -11.88
N GLU A 357 -10.12 -0.12 -12.29
CA GLU A 357 -10.40 1.03 -13.14
C GLU A 357 -10.25 0.70 -14.64
N GLY A 358 -9.94 -0.55 -14.99
CA GLY A 358 -9.80 -0.99 -16.37
C GLY A 358 -8.42 -0.76 -16.99
N GLU A 359 -7.39 -0.41 -16.20
CA GLU A 359 -6.03 -0.30 -16.71
C GLU A 359 -5.45 -1.70 -16.98
N GLU A 360 -4.90 -1.91 -18.18
CA GLU A 360 -4.13 -3.12 -18.48
C GLU A 360 -2.82 -3.14 -17.69
N ILE A 361 -2.70 -4.09 -16.76
CA ILE A 361 -1.50 -4.29 -15.95
C ILE A 361 -0.55 -5.26 -16.64
N GLY A 362 0.63 -4.75 -17.02
CA GLY A 362 1.70 -5.57 -17.58
C GLY A 362 2.32 -6.51 -16.55
N LEU A 363 2.83 -7.67 -16.99
CA LEU A 363 3.52 -8.63 -16.14
C LEU A 363 4.75 -8.03 -15.43
N ARG A 364 5.46 -7.10 -16.09
CA ARG A 364 6.61 -6.39 -15.52
C ARG A 364 6.21 -5.57 -14.30
N ASP A 365 5.12 -4.82 -14.40
CA ASP A 365 4.60 -3.98 -13.31
C ASP A 365 4.17 -4.87 -12.13
N TYR A 366 3.46 -5.97 -12.41
CA TYR A 366 3.08 -6.96 -11.39
C TYR A 366 4.28 -7.53 -10.66
N VAL A 367 5.30 -8.02 -11.38
CA VAL A 367 6.50 -8.60 -10.76
C VAL A 367 7.24 -7.54 -9.95
N PHE A 368 7.39 -6.32 -10.47
CA PHE A 368 8.06 -5.24 -9.76
C PHE A 368 7.37 -4.89 -8.44
N ALA A 369 6.04 -4.77 -8.45
CA ALA A 369 5.27 -4.43 -7.25
C ALA A 369 5.25 -5.57 -6.20
N THR A 370 5.20 -6.83 -6.64
CA THR A 370 4.94 -7.98 -5.76
C THR A 370 6.18 -8.74 -5.31
N LEU A 371 7.26 -8.76 -6.10
CA LEU A 371 8.47 -9.53 -5.84
C LEU A 371 9.08 -9.21 -4.47
N GLN A 372 9.12 -7.91 -4.12
CA GLN A 372 9.64 -7.46 -2.83
C GLN A 372 8.88 -8.06 -1.65
N PHE A 373 7.56 -8.13 -1.71
CA PHE A 373 6.72 -8.68 -0.64
C PHE A 373 6.90 -10.19 -0.51
N TYR A 374 6.97 -10.91 -1.64
CA TYR A 374 7.28 -12.34 -1.63
C TYR A 374 8.66 -12.63 -1.05
N ALA A 375 9.67 -11.84 -1.44
CA ALA A 375 11.04 -11.97 -0.94
C ALA A 375 11.10 -11.71 0.57
N MET A 376 10.51 -10.61 1.04
CA MET A 376 10.44 -10.30 2.48
C MET A 376 9.70 -11.38 3.26
N ALA A 377 8.57 -11.87 2.73
CA ALA A 377 7.82 -12.95 3.35
C ALA A 377 8.67 -14.22 3.48
N ALA A 378 9.38 -14.62 2.42
CA ALA A 378 10.26 -15.79 2.44
C ALA A 378 11.39 -15.64 3.47
N VAL A 379 12.06 -14.49 3.51
CA VAL A 379 13.14 -14.22 4.45
C VAL A 379 12.66 -14.26 5.90
N LEU A 380 11.55 -13.56 6.21
CA LEU A 380 10.97 -13.56 7.55
C LEU A 380 10.52 -14.94 7.99
N MET A 381 9.94 -15.74 7.07
CA MET A 381 9.57 -17.13 7.35
C MET A 381 10.77 -18.01 7.68
N VAL A 382 11.87 -17.86 6.94
CA VAL A 382 13.12 -18.58 7.22
C VAL A 382 13.72 -18.15 8.56
N LEU A 383 13.75 -16.84 8.85
CA LEU A 383 14.25 -16.31 10.13
C LEU A 383 13.37 -16.78 11.29
N ALA A 384 12.05 -16.73 11.16
CA ALA A 384 11.12 -17.25 12.16
C ALA A 384 11.39 -18.74 12.41
N ALA A 385 11.52 -19.55 11.36
CA ALA A 385 11.83 -20.97 11.47
C ALA A 385 13.20 -21.24 12.14
N LYS A 386 14.21 -20.39 11.91
CA LYS A 386 15.52 -20.49 12.57
C LYS A 386 15.47 -20.06 14.03
N SER A 387 14.63 -19.08 14.37
CA SER A 387 14.39 -18.65 15.74
C SER A 387 13.59 -19.65 16.58
N MET A 388 12.99 -20.69 15.98
CA MET A 388 12.24 -21.73 16.69
C MET A 388 13.12 -22.71 17.48
N SER A 389 14.42 -22.42 17.67
CA SER A 389 15.26 -23.22 18.54
C SER A 389 15.03 -22.83 20.02
N PRO A 390 15.16 -23.76 20.99
CA PRO A 390 14.97 -23.44 22.40
C PRO A 390 15.86 -22.30 22.89
N GLU A 391 17.06 -22.17 22.32
CA GLU A 391 18.04 -21.15 22.68
C GLU A 391 17.63 -19.74 22.23
N ILE A 392 16.81 -19.61 21.18
CA ILE A 392 16.37 -18.30 20.65
C ILE A 392 14.95 -17.99 21.09
N ALA A 393 14.01 -18.91 20.87
CA ALA A 393 12.57 -18.71 21.11
C ALA A 393 12.28 -18.35 22.58
N HIS A 394 12.98 -18.99 23.52
CA HIS A 394 12.79 -18.80 24.97
C HIS A 394 13.82 -17.86 25.61
N SER A 395 14.73 -17.28 24.83
CA SER A 395 15.71 -16.34 25.37
C SER A 395 15.10 -14.98 25.74
N SER A 396 15.67 -14.35 26.76
CA SER A 396 15.34 -12.98 27.20
C SER A 396 16.04 -11.88 26.38
N LYS A 397 16.78 -12.26 25.34
CA LYS A 397 17.51 -11.34 24.45
C LYS A 397 16.55 -10.42 23.68
N SER A 398 17.06 -9.27 23.27
CA SER A 398 16.31 -8.30 22.45
C SER A 398 16.03 -8.86 21.04
N ILE A 399 15.01 -8.32 20.36
CA ILE A 399 14.67 -8.77 18.99
C ILE A 399 15.86 -8.60 18.02
N PRO A 400 16.59 -7.48 17.98
CA PRO A 400 17.77 -7.34 17.12
C PRO A 400 18.83 -8.42 17.39
N GLU A 401 19.07 -8.75 18.66
CA GLU A 401 20.00 -9.83 19.00
C GLU A 401 19.51 -11.19 18.52
N LYS A 402 18.21 -11.47 18.63
CA LYS A 402 17.61 -12.71 18.11
C LYS A 402 17.68 -12.78 16.58
N VAL A 403 17.53 -11.67 15.87
CA VAL A 403 17.76 -11.60 14.41
C VAL A 403 19.19 -12.05 14.08
N VAL A 404 20.20 -11.50 14.75
CA VAL A 404 21.60 -11.87 14.52
C VAL A 404 21.84 -13.35 14.86
N LEU A 405 21.23 -13.88 15.91
CA LEU A 405 21.34 -15.31 16.26
C LEU A 405 20.67 -16.22 15.21
N ALA A 406 19.50 -15.83 14.71
CA ALA A 406 18.82 -16.56 13.64
C ALA A 406 19.64 -16.55 12.34
N LEU A 407 20.22 -15.40 11.98
CA LEU A 407 21.17 -15.26 10.87
C LEU A 407 22.41 -16.13 11.06
N THR A 408 22.93 -16.24 12.29
CA THR A 408 24.09 -17.10 12.62
C THR A 408 23.80 -18.56 12.25
N GLY A 409 22.55 -19.01 12.41
CA GLY A 409 22.09 -20.35 12.00
C GLY A 409 21.97 -20.57 10.49
N LEU A 410 22.10 -19.52 9.67
CA LEU A 410 22.15 -19.55 8.21
C LEU A 410 23.60 -19.52 7.68
N MET A 411 24.53 -18.98 8.46
CA MET A 411 25.95 -18.89 8.10
C MET A 411 26.61 -20.26 8.21
N LYS A 412 26.89 -20.90 7.07
CA LYS A 412 27.67 -22.16 7.02
C LYS A 412 29.06 -21.99 6.40
N ARG A 413 29.17 -21.05 5.46
CA ARG A 413 30.37 -20.67 4.72
C ARG A 413 30.31 -19.17 4.48
N GLU A 414 31.45 -18.55 4.23
CA GLU A 414 31.63 -17.10 4.08
C GLU A 414 30.72 -16.52 2.98
N TRP A 415 30.55 -17.22 1.86
CA TRP A 415 29.69 -16.79 0.76
C TRP A 415 28.19 -16.74 1.12
N HIS A 416 27.74 -17.39 2.21
CA HIS A 416 26.35 -17.24 2.68
C HIS A 416 26.08 -15.81 3.17
N ALA A 417 27.12 -15.06 3.55
CA ALA A 417 26.99 -13.64 3.85
C ALA A 417 26.54 -12.86 2.61
N ALA A 418 27.02 -13.23 1.41
CA ALA A 418 26.56 -12.60 0.16
C ALA A 418 25.07 -12.83 -0.08
N ILE A 419 24.58 -14.07 0.10
CA ILE A 419 23.15 -14.38 -0.05
C ILE A 419 22.31 -13.60 0.96
N ALA A 420 22.74 -13.58 2.23
CA ALA A 420 22.01 -12.89 3.27
C ALA A 420 21.98 -11.37 3.05
N SER A 421 23.05 -10.78 2.51
CA SER A 421 23.07 -9.37 2.12
C SER A 421 22.14 -9.08 0.95
N ILE A 422 22.11 -9.93 -0.09
CA ILE A 422 21.13 -9.82 -1.19
C ILE A 422 19.69 -9.90 -0.63
N ALA A 423 19.44 -10.84 0.27
CA ALA A 423 18.14 -11.05 0.89
C ALA A 423 17.70 -9.90 1.81
N ALA A 424 18.61 -9.02 2.23
CA ALA A 424 18.29 -7.84 3.03
C ALA A 424 17.75 -6.67 2.19
N ILE A 425 18.07 -6.60 0.90
CA ILE A 425 17.72 -5.49 0.00
C ILE A 425 16.22 -5.15 -0.01
N PRO A 426 15.28 -6.12 -0.08
CA PRO A 426 13.85 -5.79 -0.05
C PRO A 426 13.41 -5.03 1.21
N PHE A 427 14.03 -5.32 2.36
CA PHE A 427 13.72 -4.63 3.62
C PHE A 427 14.31 -3.23 3.66
N VAL A 428 15.56 -3.10 3.20
CA VAL A 428 16.24 -1.81 3.05
C VAL A 428 15.41 -0.89 2.16
N PHE A 429 15.04 -1.37 0.96
CA PHE A 429 14.22 -0.62 0.00
C PHE A 429 12.88 -0.17 0.58
N MET A 430 12.18 -1.04 1.32
CA MET A 430 10.91 -0.67 1.97
C MET A 430 11.09 0.45 3.00
N VAL A 431 12.15 0.37 3.82
CA VAL A 431 12.47 1.39 4.83
C VAL A 431 12.86 2.71 4.16
N GLU A 432 13.72 2.67 3.17
CA GLU A 432 14.17 3.86 2.42
C GLU A 432 13.01 4.57 1.72
N PHE A 433 12.13 3.82 1.07
CA PHE A 433 10.96 4.40 0.40
C PHE A 433 9.98 5.04 1.40
N LEU A 434 9.80 4.43 2.57
CA LEU A 434 8.98 5.02 3.64
C LEU A 434 9.62 6.29 4.18
N LEU A 435 10.95 6.29 4.37
CA LEU A 435 11.70 7.48 4.77
C LEU A 435 11.63 8.58 3.73
N LEU A 436 11.75 8.23 2.45
CA LEU A 436 11.59 9.15 1.31
C LEU A 436 10.22 9.85 1.40
N SER A 437 9.15 9.08 1.60
CA SER A 437 7.79 9.59 1.67
C SER A 437 7.59 10.58 2.83
N VAL A 438 8.28 10.39 3.96
CA VAL A 438 8.19 11.28 5.14
C VAL A 438 9.09 12.50 4.98
N LEU A 439 10.32 12.31 4.50
CA LEU A 439 11.33 13.37 4.43
C LEU A 439 11.10 14.36 3.29
N PHE A 440 10.36 13.98 2.24
CA PHE A 440 9.97 14.87 1.14
C PHE A 440 9.04 16.02 1.56
N VAL A 441 8.48 15.98 2.77
CA VAL A 441 7.72 17.09 3.34
C VAL A 441 8.65 18.26 3.71
N LEU A 442 9.94 18.01 3.93
CA LEU A 442 10.92 19.04 4.29
C LEU A 442 11.47 19.77 3.05
N PRO A 443 11.93 21.04 3.21
CA PRO A 443 12.64 21.75 2.15
C PRO A 443 13.84 20.96 1.64
N MET A 444 14.11 21.04 0.33
CA MET A 444 15.14 20.25 -0.37
C MET A 444 16.54 20.37 0.23
N GLU A 445 16.88 21.56 0.76
CA GLU A 445 18.16 21.84 1.41
C GLU A 445 18.42 20.97 2.65
N TYR A 446 17.36 20.60 3.37
CA TYR A 446 17.45 19.75 4.55
C TYR A 446 17.10 18.30 4.25
N SER A 447 16.16 18.06 3.32
CA SER A 447 15.66 16.71 3.03
C SER A 447 16.74 15.84 2.39
N ILE A 448 17.55 16.36 1.46
CA ILE A 448 18.58 15.58 0.76
C ILE A 448 19.68 15.10 1.73
N PRO A 449 20.40 15.96 2.48
CA PRO A 449 21.47 15.49 3.36
C PRO A 449 20.94 14.56 4.45
N LEU A 450 19.75 14.84 4.99
CA LEU A 450 19.13 14.00 6.00
C LEU A 450 18.75 12.62 5.42
N PHE A 451 18.13 12.58 4.24
CA PHE A 451 17.79 11.34 3.57
C PHE A 451 19.05 10.49 3.30
N VAL A 452 20.10 11.10 2.75
CA VAL A 452 21.39 10.43 2.49
C VAL A 452 22.00 9.86 3.78
N GLY A 453 21.92 10.60 4.89
CA GLY A 453 22.39 10.14 6.20
C GLY A 453 21.60 8.95 6.73
N VAL A 454 20.27 9.02 6.69
CA VAL A 454 19.42 7.92 7.21
C VAL A 454 19.54 6.67 6.33
N VAL A 455 19.61 6.81 5.01
CA VAL A 455 19.86 5.70 4.07
C VAL A 455 21.16 4.98 4.43
N ALA A 456 22.27 5.71 4.58
CA ALA A 456 23.55 5.13 4.98
C ALA A 456 23.45 4.35 6.30
N VAL A 457 22.76 4.89 7.31
CA VAL A 457 22.53 4.23 8.60
C VAL A 457 21.72 2.94 8.44
N VAL A 458 20.65 2.97 7.64
CA VAL A 458 19.79 1.80 7.39
C VAL A 458 20.57 0.71 6.67
N GLU A 459 21.24 1.04 5.57
CA GLU A 459 22.03 0.08 4.78
C GLU A 459 23.13 -0.58 5.61
N GLU A 460 23.91 0.21 6.37
CA GLU A 460 24.95 -0.34 7.23
C GLU A 460 24.38 -1.19 8.37
N ALA A 461 23.16 -0.92 8.85
CA ALA A 461 22.56 -1.70 9.92
C ALA A 461 22.22 -3.11 9.45
N PHE A 462 21.69 -3.24 8.23
CA PHE A 462 21.40 -4.54 7.61
C PHE A 462 22.70 -5.31 7.27
N LYS A 463 23.64 -4.67 6.57
CA LYS A 463 24.94 -5.28 6.23
C LYS A 463 25.73 -5.69 7.47
N GLY A 464 25.81 -4.80 8.45
CA GLY A 464 26.48 -5.04 9.73
C GLY A 464 25.87 -6.21 10.51
N SER A 465 24.54 -6.36 10.48
CA SER A 465 23.85 -7.50 11.12
C SER A 465 24.23 -8.84 10.48
N VAL A 466 24.34 -8.89 9.15
CA VAL A 466 24.78 -10.09 8.40
C VAL A 466 26.23 -10.43 8.73
N LEU A 467 27.13 -9.45 8.67
CA LEU A 467 28.55 -9.65 8.97
C LEU A 467 28.77 -10.08 10.43
N LEU A 468 28.07 -9.45 11.38
CA LEU A 468 28.14 -9.82 12.79
C LEU A 468 27.68 -11.27 13.02
N ALA A 469 26.66 -11.73 12.30
CA ALA A 469 26.22 -13.12 12.36
C ALA A 469 27.29 -14.10 11.83
N ALA A 470 27.99 -13.75 10.75
CA ALA A 470 29.10 -14.56 10.23
C ALA A 470 30.29 -14.63 11.20
N ILE A 471 30.65 -13.50 11.82
CA ILE A 471 31.72 -13.42 12.83
C ILE A 471 31.34 -14.26 14.06
N ARG A 472 30.10 -14.14 14.56
CA ARG A 472 29.62 -14.94 15.70
C ARG A 472 29.58 -16.43 15.42
N LYS A 473 29.43 -16.83 14.15
CA LYS A 473 29.53 -18.23 13.74
C LYS A 473 30.95 -18.78 13.83
N GLY A 474 31.97 -17.91 13.87
CA GLY A 474 33.38 -18.27 13.81
C GLY A 474 33.93 -18.32 12.39
N LEU A 475 33.23 -17.75 11.40
CA LEU A 475 33.74 -17.64 10.03
C LEU A 475 34.82 -16.56 9.92
N SER A 476 35.68 -16.67 8.90
CA SER A 476 36.73 -15.68 8.68
C SER A 476 36.12 -14.29 8.42
N PRO A 477 36.49 -13.25 9.20
CA PRO A 477 35.84 -11.94 9.11
C PRO A 477 36.04 -11.22 7.78
N TYR A 478 37.25 -11.26 7.20
CA TYR A 478 37.55 -10.52 5.98
C TYR A 478 36.88 -11.12 4.73
N PRO A 479 36.94 -12.43 4.46
CA PRO A 479 36.21 -13.01 3.33
C PRO A 479 34.68 -12.89 3.50
N SER A 480 34.17 -12.96 4.75
CA SER A 480 32.75 -12.72 5.02
C SER A 480 32.35 -11.27 4.75
N ALA A 481 33.23 -10.30 5.07
CA ALA A 481 33.03 -8.89 4.76
C ALA A 481 33.04 -8.62 3.24
N LEU A 482 33.99 -9.22 2.51
CA LEU A 482 34.02 -9.16 1.04
C LEU A 482 32.74 -9.75 0.45
N ALA A 483 32.32 -10.93 0.89
CA ALA A 483 31.09 -11.57 0.45
C ALA A 483 29.86 -10.71 0.76
N CYS A 484 29.79 -10.12 1.96
CA CYS A 484 28.71 -9.22 2.38
C CYS A 484 28.62 -7.98 1.47
N GLY A 485 29.74 -7.30 1.24
CA GLY A 485 29.80 -6.11 0.38
C GLY A 485 29.45 -6.41 -1.08
N LEU A 486 30.01 -7.50 -1.63
CA LEU A 486 29.71 -7.97 -2.99
C LEU A 486 28.24 -8.36 -3.16
N GLY A 487 27.68 -9.09 -2.19
CA GLY A 487 26.29 -9.50 -2.21
C GLY A 487 25.35 -8.29 -2.16
N PHE A 488 25.60 -7.35 -1.26
CA PHE A 488 24.77 -6.14 -1.16
C PHE A 488 24.81 -5.33 -2.45
N PHE A 489 26.00 -5.04 -2.98
CA PHE A 489 26.17 -4.36 -4.26
C PHE A 489 25.44 -5.06 -5.41
N ALA A 490 25.58 -6.39 -5.51
CA ALA A 490 24.91 -7.17 -6.55
C ALA A 490 23.38 -7.06 -6.42
N GLY A 491 22.85 -7.16 -5.19
CA GLY A 491 21.42 -7.02 -4.93
C GLY A 491 20.88 -5.63 -5.29
N GLU A 492 21.60 -4.57 -4.94
CA GLU A 492 21.22 -3.19 -5.27
C GLU A 492 21.22 -2.96 -6.78
N LYS A 493 22.28 -3.37 -7.49
CA LYS A 493 22.40 -3.12 -8.93
C LYS A 493 21.50 -4.02 -9.79
N LEU A 494 21.08 -5.19 -9.29
CA LEU A 494 20.09 -6.03 -9.99
C LEU A 494 18.77 -5.28 -10.26
N ILE A 495 18.39 -4.34 -9.38
CA ILE A 495 17.18 -3.51 -9.55
C ILE A 495 17.40 -2.46 -10.67
N VAL A 496 18.63 -1.96 -10.81
CA VAL A 496 18.99 -0.86 -11.72
C VAL A 496 19.37 -1.36 -13.13
N LEU A 497 19.89 -2.60 -13.24
CA LEU A 497 20.43 -3.18 -14.47
C LEU A 497 19.41 -3.31 -15.61
N LEU A 498 18.10 -3.35 -15.30
CA LEU A 498 17.05 -3.46 -16.33
C LEU A 498 16.81 -2.15 -17.12
N ASN A 499 17.33 -1.01 -16.68
CA ASN A 499 17.07 0.29 -17.32
C ASN A 499 18.35 1.01 -17.81
N VAL A 500 19.54 0.65 -17.33
CA VAL A 500 20.76 1.47 -17.48
C VAL A 500 21.70 0.98 -18.59
N ALA A 501 21.63 -0.30 -19.01
CA ALA A 501 22.64 -0.85 -19.92
C ALA A 501 22.62 -0.28 -21.36
N THR A 502 21.54 0.39 -21.78
CA THR A 502 21.37 0.88 -23.16
C THR A 502 21.67 2.38 -23.33
N GLN A 503 21.93 3.14 -22.26
CA GLN A 503 21.89 4.60 -22.31
C GLN A 503 23.19 5.35 -21.92
N TYR A 504 24.26 4.66 -21.46
CA TYR A 504 25.41 5.35 -20.85
C TYR A 504 26.78 4.97 -21.41
N ASN A 505 27.70 5.95 -21.42
CA ASN A 505 29.11 5.82 -21.81
C ASN A 505 29.96 5.13 -20.71
N ALA A 506 31.13 4.58 -21.06
CA ALA A 506 31.99 3.76 -20.18
C ALA A 506 32.41 4.46 -18.86
N LEU A 507 32.58 5.79 -18.87
CA LEU A 507 32.91 6.57 -17.66
C LEU A 507 31.73 6.65 -16.68
N LEU A 508 30.50 6.82 -17.20
CA LEU A 508 29.27 6.80 -16.41
C LEU A 508 29.00 5.39 -15.86
N LEU A 509 29.31 4.35 -16.63
CA LEU A 509 29.29 2.96 -16.15
C LEU A 509 30.27 2.74 -14.99
N ALA A 510 31.49 3.28 -15.05
CA ALA A 510 32.44 3.17 -13.94
C ALA A 510 31.93 3.86 -12.65
N GLN A 511 31.32 5.05 -12.77
CA GLN A 511 30.70 5.75 -11.66
C GLN A 511 29.48 4.99 -11.09
N PHE A 512 28.70 4.33 -11.94
CA PHE A 512 27.51 3.58 -11.52
C PHE A 512 27.82 2.20 -10.90
N PHE A 513 28.93 1.57 -11.25
CA PHE A 513 29.24 0.20 -10.83
C PHE A 513 30.49 0.09 -9.95
N VAL A 514 31.61 0.70 -10.33
CA VAL A 514 32.89 0.49 -9.63
C VAL A 514 32.94 1.25 -8.31
N LEU A 515 32.53 2.52 -8.30
CA LEU A 515 32.59 3.34 -7.09
C LEU A 515 31.66 2.83 -5.98
N PRO A 516 30.37 2.48 -6.24
CA PRO A 516 29.52 1.87 -5.22
C PRO A 516 30.09 0.55 -4.74
N LEU A 517 30.61 -0.30 -5.63
CA LEU A 517 31.23 -1.56 -5.24
C LEU A 517 32.39 -1.36 -4.24
N ILE A 518 33.29 -0.42 -4.52
CA ILE A 518 34.39 -0.07 -3.62
C ILE A 518 33.84 0.39 -2.27
N LEU A 519 32.75 1.17 -2.25
CA LEU A 519 32.11 1.60 -1.03
C LEU A 519 31.56 0.44 -0.20
N HIS A 520 30.73 -0.44 -0.77
CA HIS A 520 30.13 -1.56 -0.02
C HIS A 520 31.20 -2.52 0.51
N VAL A 521 32.28 -2.72 -0.23
CA VAL A 521 33.41 -3.54 0.21
C VAL A 521 34.20 -2.83 1.33
N SER A 522 34.54 -1.56 1.16
CA SER A 522 35.34 -0.81 2.15
C SER A 522 34.61 -0.62 3.48
N THR A 523 33.32 -0.30 3.46
CA THR A 523 32.48 -0.20 4.67
C THR A 523 32.44 -1.53 5.44
N MET A 524 32.32 -2.66 4.76
CA MET A 524 32.34 -3.99 5.40
C MET A 524 33.72 -4.40 5.90
N LEU A 525 34.79 -4.05 5.18
CA LEU A 525 36.16 -4.30 5.66
C LEU A 525 36.48 -3.46 6.90
N LEU A 526 36.02 -2.21 6.92
CA LEU A 526 36.13 -1.34 8.09
C LEU A 526 35.37 -1.94 9.27
N PHE A 527 34.15 -2.44 9.03
CA PHE A 527 33.37 -3.12 10.07
C PHE A 527 34.10 -4.35 10.62
N ALA A 528 34.71 -5.16 9.74
CA ALA A 528 35.49 -6.34 10.12
C ALA A 528 36.78 -6.00 10.88
N LEU A 529 37.40 -4.86 10.58
CA LEU A 529 38.60 -4.36 11.26
C LEU A 529 38.28 -3.97 12.71
N PHE A 530 37.20 -3.22 12.92
CA PHE A 530 36.77 -2.76 14.24
C PHE A 530 35.77 -3.71 14.94
N ARG A 531 35.76 -4.99 14.55
CA ARG A 531 34.81 -6.00 15.03
C ARG A 531 34.73 -6.17 16.55
N SER A 532 35.80 -5.83 17.28
CA SER A 532 35.85 -5.86 18.74
C SER A 532 34.94 -4.81 19.39
N HIS A 533 34.58 -3.74 18.66
CA HIS A 533 33.67 -2.68 19.10
C HIS A 533 32.59 -2.41 18.04
N PRO A 534 31.54 -3.26 17.95
CA PRO A 534 30.53 -3.16 16.91
C PRO A 534 29.83 -1.79 16.76
N PRO A 535 29.53 -1.05 17.85
CA PRO A 535 28.97 0.30 17.71
C PRO A 535 29.91 1.28 17.01
N LEU A 536 31.21 1.23 17.31
CA LEU A 536 32.22 2.08 16.67
C LEU A 536 32.42 1.69 15.20
N ALA A 537 32.48 0.38 14.92
CA ALA A 537 32.54 -0.17 13.57
C ALA A 537 31.37 0.31 12.70
N PHE A 538 30.15 0.26 13.24
CA PHE A 538 28.93 0.73 12.60
C PHE A 538 28.98 2.24 12.31
N THR A 539 29.32 3.07 13.30
CA THR A 539 29.37 4.53 13.14
C THR A 539 30.37 4.94 12.07
N LEU A 540 31.57 4.35 12.08
CA LEU A 540 32.59 4.65 11.07
C LEU A 540 32.15 4.23 9.66
N ALA A 541 31.56 3.04 9.51
CA ALA A 541 31.06 2.57 8.22
C ALA A 541 29.93 3.47 7.69
N ALA A 542 28.96 3.83 8.55
CA ALA A 542 27.85 4.70 8.18
C ALA A 542 28.32 6.12 7.83
N THR A 543 29.34 6.63 8.53
CA THR A 543 29.94 7.94 8.25
C THR A 543 30.65 7.94 6.89
N LEU A 544 31.45 6.92 6.60
CA LEU A 544 32.12 6.76 5.30
C LEU A 544 31.08 6.67 4.16
N HIS A 545 30.04 5.88 4.36
CA HIS A 545 28.95 5.73 3.41
C HIS A 545 28.22 7.05 3.17
N PHE A 546 27.84 7.76 4.24
CA PHE A 546 27.19 9.06 4.17
C PHE A 546 28.01 10.06 3.34
N PHE A 547 29.30 10.24 3.66
CA PHE A 547 30.14 11.19 2.92
C PHE A 547 30.33 10.82 1.46
N TYR A 548 30.45 9.52 1.16
CA TYR A 548 30.48 9.07 -0.22
C TYR A 548 29.18 9.41 -0.96
N ASN A 549 28.02 9.05 -0.41
CA ASN A 549 26.73 9.30 -1.05
C ASN A 549 26.49 10.80 -1.21
N LEU A 550 26.84 11.60 -0.19
CA LEU A 550 26.72 13.05 -0.24
C LEU A 550 27.64 13.64 -1.33
N ALA A 551 28.89 13.17 -1.43
CA ALA A 551 29.80 13.60 -2.47
C ALA A 551 29.27 13.25 -3.86
N VAL A 552 28.76 12.03 -4.06
CA VAL A 552 28.14 11.60 -5.33
C VAL A 552 26.95 12.51 -5.67
N VAL A 553 26.04 12.75 -4.73
CA VAL A 553 24.90 13.64 -4.94
C VAL A 553 25.35 15.06 -5.30
N MET A 554 26.33 15.62 -4.59
CA MET A 554 26.86 16.97 -4.85
C MET A 554 27.62 17.09 -6.17
N THR A 555 28.21 15.99 -6.68
CA THR A 555 28.85 15.98 -8.01
C THR A 555 27.87 15.80 -9.16
N LEU A 556 26.65 15.31 -8.87
CA LEU A 556 25.60 15.06 -9.85
C LEU A 556 24.55 16.18 -9.88
N ALA A 557 24.42 16.96 -8.80
CA ALA A 557 23.62 18.18 -8.71
C ALA A 557 24.33 19.35 -9.38
#